data_AF-A0A968KTZ8-F1
#
_entry.id   AF-A0A968KTZ8-F1
#
_cell.length_a   1.000
_cell.length_b   1.000
_cell.length_c   1.000
_cell.angle_alpha   90.00
_cell.angle_beta   90.00
_cell.angle_gamma   90.00
#
_symmetry.space_group_name_H-M   'P 1'
#
loop_
_entity.id
_entity.type
_entity.pdbx_description
1 polymer ?
#
loop_
_entity_poly.entity_id
_entity_poly.type
_entity_poly.pdbx_seq_one_letter_code
_entity_poly.pdbx_strand_id
1 'polypeptide(L)' 'MAQVSKNSRIGSGAQKFFCNCGGEVKMRSLFQSGKMNHLAECEKCKRQERRPSDFR' A
#
# COMPACT_ATOMS: atom_id res chain seq x y z
N MET A 1 25.13 -25.63 1.85
CA MET A 1 24.32 -24.63 2.59
C MET A 1 23.69 -23.69 1.57
N ALA A 2 22.37 -23.79 1.34
CA ALA A 2 21.68 -23.01 0.31
C ALA A 2 21.74 -21.51 0.64
N GLN A 3 22.30 -20.71 -0.26
CA GLN A 3 22.35 -19.26 -0.11
C GLN A 3 20.92 -18.72 -0.27
N VAL A 4 20.23 -18.45 0.84
CA VAL A 4 18.97 -17.72 0.82
C VAL A 4 19.24 -16.36 0.17
N SER A 5 18.58 -16.12 -0.97
CA SER A 5 18.68 -14.89 -1.73
C SER A 5 18.53 -13.66 -0.82
N LYS A 6 19.38 -12.65 -1.00
CA LYS A 6 19.28 -11.37 -0.26
C LYS A 6 17.91 -10.70 -0.46
N ASN A 7 17.22 -11.03 -1.55
CA ASN A 7 15.86 -10.58 -1.85
C ASN A 7 14.79 -11.18 -0.92
N SER A 8 15.09 -12.30 -0.25
CA SER A 8 14.19 -12.95 0.71
C SER A 8 14.33 -12.39 2.13
N ARG A 9 15.37 -11.58 2.41
CA ARG A 9 15.55 -10.92 3.72
C ARG A 9 14.71 -9.66 3.88
N ILE A 10 14.20 -9.12 2.77
CA ILE A 10 13.18 -8.07 2.80
C ILE A 10 11.86 -8.80 3.04
N GLY A 11 11.72 -9.36 4.24
CA GLY A 11 10.43 -9.81 4.76
C GLY A 11 9.54 -8.58 4.76
N SER A 12 8.65 -8.52 3.78
CA SER A 12 7.68 -7.47 3.53
C SER A 12 6.70 -7.39 4.70
N GLY A 13 7.17 -6.92 5.87
CA GLY A 13 6.30 -6.33 6.86
C GLY A 13 5.56 -5.21 6.14
N ALA A 14 4.23 -5.30 6.07
CA ALA A 14 3.41 -4.28 5.45
C ALA A 14 3.83 -2.92 6.03
N GLN A 15 4.50 -2.11 5.22
CA GLN A 15 4.89 -0.77 5.62
C GLN A 15 3.59 -0.04 5.95
N LYS A 16 3.45 0.41 7.20
CA LYS A 16 2.29 1.19 7.63
C LYS A 16 2.45 2.58 7.05
N PHE A 17 1.52 2.98 6.19
CA PHE A 17 1.49 4.31 5.61
C PHE A 17 0.47 5.16 6.35
N PHE A 18 0.84 6.40 6.64
CA PHE A 18 0.01 7.36 7.35
C PHE A 18 -0.23 8.57 6.44
N CYS A 19 -1.46 9.07 6.43
CA CYS A 19 -1.80 10.33 5.78
C CYS A 19 -1.55 11.51 6.73
N ASN A 20 -1.32 12.71 6.20
CA ASN A 20 -1.25 13.97 6.96
C ASN A 20 -2.42 14.24 7.91
N CYS A 21 -3.58 13.63 7.66
CA CYS A 21 -4.72 13.72 8.57
C CYS A 21 -4.60 12.81 9.81
N GLY A 22 -3.49 12.08 9.95
CA GLY A 22 -3.25 11.10 11.02
C GLY A 22 -4.09 9.83 10.88
N GLY A 23 -4.56 9.52 9.66
CA GLY A 23 -5.27 8.27 9.34
C GLY A 23 -4.34 7.25 8.70
N GLU A 24 -4.56 5.97 8.98
CA GLU A 24 -3.87 4.88 8.29
C GLU A 24 -4.36 4.81 6.83
N VAL A 25 -3.41 4.58 5.92
CA VAL A 25 -3.68 4.40 4.49
C VAL A 25 -3.73 2.90 4.20
N LYS A 26 -4.91 2.41 3.79
CA LYS A 26 -5.12 1.02 3.42
C LYS A 26 -5.15 0.87 1.91
N MET A 27 -4.46 -0.15 1.41
CA MET A 27 -4.53 -0.51 0.00
C MET A 27 -5.83 -1.26 -0.28
N ARG A 28 -6.55 -0.83 -1.32
CA ARG A 28 -7.75 -1.45 -1.85
C ARG A 28 -7.54 -1.81 -3.32
N SER A 29 -7.97 -2.99 -3.71
CA SER A 29 -7.98 -3.42 -5.10
C SER A 29 -9.41 -3.28 -5.64
N LEU A 30 -9.62 -2.36 -6.58
CA LEU A 30 -10.89 -2.19 -7.27
C LEU A 30 -10.85 -2.92 -8.60
N PHE A 31 -11.88 -3.73 -8.85
CA PHE A 31 -12.05 -4.41 -10.13
C PHE A 31 -13.05 -3.62 -10.97
N GLN A 32 -12.60 -2.96 -12.03
CA GLN A 32 -13.46 -2.16 -12.91
C GLN A 32 -13.23 -2.55 -14.37
N SER A 33 -14.32 -2.88 -15.07
CA SER A 33 -14.31 -3.22 -16.51
C SER A 33 -13.30 -4.32 -16.87
N GLY A 34 -13.20 -5.36 -16.05
CA GLY A 34 -12.28 -6.49 -16.27
C GLY A 34 -10.81 -6.22 -15.91
N LYS A 35 -10.48 -5.02 -15.41
CA LYS A 35 -9.12 -4.65 -15.00
C LYS A 35 -9.05 -4.45 -13.49
N MET A 36 -7.99 -4.98 -12.89
CA MET A 36 -7.67 -4.77 -11.47
C MET A 36 -6.86 -3.47 -11.32
N ASN A 37 -7.39 -2.53 -10.55
CA ASN A 37 -6.72 -1.30 -10.18
C ASN A 37 -6.41 -1.32 -8.68
N HIS A 38 -5.19 -0.95 -8.32
CA HIS A 38 -4.80 -0.78 -6.92
C HIS A 38 -4.89 0.70 -6.56
N LEU A 39 -5.61 1.01 -5.49
CA LEU A 39 -5.75 2.34 -4.93
C LEU A 39 -5.41 2.31 -3.44
N ALA A 40 -4.81 3.39 -2.96
CA ALA A 40 -4.56 3.63 -1.56
C ALA A 40 -5.67 4.56 -1.04
N GLU A 41 -6.41 4.15 -0.01
CA GLU A 41 -7.48 4.94 0.61
C GLU A 41 -7.15 5.22 2.08
N CYS A 42 -7.27 6.49 2.49
CA CYS A 42 -7.14 6.86 3.90
C CYS A 42 -8.45 6.68 4.66
N GLU A 43 -8.41 6.05 5.84
CA GLU A 43 -9.61 5.77 6.64
C GLU A 43 -10.31 7.02 7.18
N LYS A 44 -9.58 8.11 7.41
CA LYS A 44 -10.15 9.35 7.99
C LYS A 44 -10.69 10.31 6.95
N CYS A 45 -9.89 10.62 5.93
CA CYS A 45 -10.26 11.64 4.92
C CYS A 45 -10.86 11.05 3.65
N LYS A 46 -10.91 9.71 3.51
CA LYS A 46 -11.35 9.00 2.29
C LYS A 46 -10.63 9.46 1.02
N ARG A 47 -9.47 10.11 1.16
CA ARG A 47 -8.64 10.49 0.03
C ARG A 47 -8.11 9.22 -0.62
N GLN A 48 -8.23 9.15 -1.93
CA GLN A 48 -7.83 8.02 -2.75
C GLN A 48 -6.69 8.46 -3.65
N GLU A 49 -5.55 7.77 -3.57
CA GLU A 49 -4.41 8.02 -4.43
C GLU A 49 -3.88 6.69 -4.99
N ARG A 50 -3.01 6.77 -6.00
CA ARG A 50 -2.49 5.57 -6.66
C ARG A 50 -1.42 4.87 -5.82
N ARG A 51 -0.63 5.62 -5.04
CA ARG A 51 0.42 5.05 -4.18
C ARG A 51 0.27 5.56 -2.75
N PRO A 52 0.56 4.73 -1.74
CA PRO A 52 0.59 5.17 -0.35
C PRO A 52 1.63 6.26 -0.06
N SER A 53 2.69 6.37 -0.88
CA SER A 53 3.73 7.40 -0.74
C SER A 53 3.31 8.80 -1.18
N ASP A 54 2.20 8.92 -1.92
CA ASP A 54 1.64 10.21 -2.32
C ASP A 54 0.95 10.92 -1.13
N PHE A 55 0.57 10.14 -0.11
CA PHE A 55 0.10 10.64 1.19
C PHE A 55 1.30 11.11 2.03
N ARG A 56 2.00 12.12 1.56
CA ARG A 56 3.13 12.77 2.26
C ARG A 56 2.67 13.95 3.07
#